data_AF-A0A7W2KZS0-F1
#
_entry.id   AF-A0A7W2KZS0-F1
#
_cell.length_a   1.000
_cell.length_b   1.000
_cell.length_c   1.000
_cell.angle_alpha   90.00
_cell.angle_beta   90.00
_cell.angle_gamma   90.00
#
_symmetry.space_group_name_H-M   'P 1'
#
loop_
_entity.id
_entity.type
_entity.pdbx_description
1 polymer ?
#
loop_
_entity_poly.entity_id
_entity_poly.type
_entity_poly.pdbx_seq_one_letter_code
_entity_poly.pdbx_strand_id
1 'polypeptide(L)'
;MSSEAECLTAEQRFRLAFERLKANKPNVLNPGSVVSQNNVAREAECDPSALRKSRFPSLIREIQAYIEINMQDRPSKRKELLRQRGLRADMKKRLEEVIAQRDVAHSQLISAQRRVIELTFELQSVKEQLKNFQSVSTLKLQD
;
A
#
# COMPACT_ATOMS: atom_id res chain seq x y z
N MET A 1 -0.37 -31.30 24.30
CA MET A 1 1.00 -31.25 23.77
C MET A 1 1.72 -30.06 24.40
N SER A 2 2.03 -30.14 25.70
CA SER A 2 2.39 -28.97 26.52
C SER A 2 3.45 -29.30 27.56
N SER A 3 4.57 -29.94 27.17
CA SER A 3 5.56 -30.44 28.15
C SER A 3 7.02 -30.46 27.65
N GLU A 4 7.44 -29.53 26.80
CA GLU A 4 8.88 -29.39 26.41
C GLU A 4 9.51 -28.06 26.88
N ALA A 5 8.72 -27.14 27.45
CA ALA A 5 9.23 -25.83 27.89
C ALA A 5 9.93 -25.85 29.26
N GLU A 6 9.82 -26.94 30.03
CA GLU A 6 10.21 -26.95 31.45
C GLU A 6 11.67 -27.35 31.74
N CYS A 7 12.51 -27.63 30.73
CA CYS A 7 13.93 -27.94 30.95
C CYS A 7 14.94 -27.18 30.07
N LEU A 8 14.51 -26.14 29.35
CA LEU A 8 15.44 -25.32 28.58
C LEU A 8 16.21 -24.35 29.48
N THR A 9 17.54 -24.40 29.42
CA THR A 9 18.41 -23.45 30.11
C THR A 9 18.20 -22.04 29.58
N ALA A 10 18.52 -21.02 30.38
CA ALA A 10 18.40 -19.63 29.95
C ALA A 10 19.16 -19.36 28.63
N GLU A 11 20.33 -19.97 28.45
CA GLU A 11 21.12 -19.87 27.22
C GLU A 11 20.39 -20.45 26.00
N GLN A 12 19.74 -21.60 26.15
CA GLN A 12 18.97 -22.23 25.07
C GLN A 12 17.76 -21.37 24.66
N ARG A 13 17.07 -20.75 25.63
CA ARG A 13 15.97 -19.81 25.35
C ARG A 13 16.45 -18.61 24.54
N PHE A 14 17.60 -18.03 24.88
CA PHE A 14 18.19 -16.94 24.11
C PHE A 14 18.65 -17.38 22.71
N ARG A 15 19.18 -18.60 22.55
CA ARG A 15 19.53 -19.13 21.22
C ARG A 15 18.31 -19.35 20.32
N LEU A 16 17.24 -19.93 20.86
CA LEU A 16 16.00 -20.11 20.10
C LEU A 16 15.39 -18.76 19.70
N ALA A 17 15.40 -17.78 20.62
CA ALA A 17 14.98 -16.42 20.32
C ALA A 17 15.84 -15.77 19.22
N PHE A 18 17.15 -15.99 19.24
CA PHE A 18 18.06 -15.52 18.20
C PHE A 18 17.74 -16.13 16.84
N GLU A 19 17.57 -17.46 16.74
CA GLU A 19 17.20 -18.12 15.49
C GLU A 19 15.82 -17.68 14.95
N ARG A 20 14.83 -17.49 15.83
CA ARG A 20 13.52 -16.94 15.43
C ARG A 20 13.64 -15.56 14.81
N LEU A 21 14.48 -14.69 15.38
CA LEU A 21 14.72 -13.36 14.84
C LEU A 21 15.50 -13.39 13.52
N LYS A 22 16.45 -14.33 13.35
CA LYS A 22 17.14 -14.54 12.08
C LYS A 22 16.17 -14.99 10.97
N ALA A 23 15.23 -15.88 11.30
CA ALA A 23 14.22 -16.37 10.37
C ALA A 23 13.04 -15.40 10.14
N ASN A 24 13.05 -14.23 10.77
CA ASN A 24 11.96 -13.25 10.76
C ASN A 24 10.60 -13.82 11.20
N LYS A 25 10.63 -14.79 12.14
CA LYS A 25 9.45 -15.40 12.76
C LYS A 25 9.48 -15.20 14.28
N PRO A 26 9.44 -13.95 14.77
CA PRO A 26 9.34 -13.69 16.20
C PRO A 26 7.96 -14.12 16.74
N ASN A 27 7.95 -14.62 17.97
CA ASN A 27 6.76 -14.98 18.72
C ASN A 27 6.30 -13.83 19.63
N VAL A 28 7.22 -13.03 20.17
CA VAL A 28 6.93 -11.95 21.12
C VAL A 28 7.02 -10.58 20.44
N LEU A 29 8.05 -10.38 19.62
CA LEU A 29 8.23 -9.14 18.87
C LEU A 29 7.43 -9.13 17.57
N ASN A 30 7.23 -7.94 17.00
CA ASN A 30 6.57 -7.80 15.70
C ASN A 30 7.45 -8.40 14.58
N PRO A 31 6.86 -9.07 13.58
CA PRO A 31 7.57 -9.47 12.37
C PRO A 31 8.30 -8.28 11.73
N GLY A 32 9.52 -8.49 11.27
CA GLY A 32 10.42 -7.45 10.75
C GLY A 32 11.32 -6.80 11.82
N SER A 33 11.22 -7.24 13.08
CA SER A 33 12.10 -6.76 14.15
C SER A 33 13.56 -7.08 13.88
N VAL A 34 14.43 -6.10 14.12
CA VAL A 34 15.86 -6.23 13.85
C VAL A 34 16.53 -7.17 14.86
N VAL A 35 17.47 -7.99 14.41
CA VAL A 35 18.29 -8.79 15.32
C VAL A 35 19.19 -7.86 16.13
N SER A 36 19.03 -7.86 17.46
CA SER A 36 19.87 -7.14 18.41
C SER A 36 19.88 -7.86 19.74
N GLN A 37 20.93 -7.67 20.56
CA GLN A 37 21.02 -8.29 21.89
C GLN A 37 19.76 -8.04 22.73
N ASN A 38 19.25 -6.80 22.71
CA ASN A 38 18.04 -6.42 23.46
C ASN A 38 16.79 -7.11 22.91
N ASN A 39 16.67 -7.21 21.59
CA ASN A 39 15.53 -7.87 20.96
C ASN A 39 15.57 -9.38 21.17
N VAL A 40 16.75 -10.01 21.18
CA VAL A 40 16.91 -11.42 21.54
C VAL A 40 16.49 -11.68 22.98
N ALA A 41 16.83 -10.78 23.91
CA ALA A 41 16.39 -10.91 25.30
C ALA A 41 14.86 -10.77 25.43
N ARG A 42 14.26 -9.76 24.78
CA ARG A 42 12.80 -9.54 24.79
C ARG A 42 12.03 -10.67 24.12
N GLU A 43 12.58 -11.24 23.05
CA GLU A 43 12.01 -12.38 22.33
C GLU A 43 12.09 -13.68 23.15
N ALA A 44 13.01 -13.76 24.11
CA ALA A 44 13.06 -14.81 25.13
C ALA A 44 12.23 -14.47 26.38
N GLU A 45 11.33 -13.47 26.29
CA GLU A 45 10.49 -12.98 27.39
C GLU A 45 11.28 -12.49 28.61
N CYS A 46 12.52 -12.07 28.40
CA CYS A 46 13.41 -11.58 29.44
C CYS A 46 13.66 -10.07 29.29
N ASP A 47 14.02 -9.43 30.40
CA ASP A 47 14.48 -8.04 30.38
C ASP A 47 15.76 -7.91 29.52
N PRO A 48 15.95 -6.80 28.77
CA PRO A 48 17.18 -6.54 28.01
C PRO A 48 18.47 -6.71 28.82
N SER A 49 18.40 -6.49 30.14
CA SER A 49 19.52 -6.62 31.07
C SER A 49 19.87 -8.07 31.43
N ALA A 50 19.07 -9.07 31.04
CA ALA A 50 19.28 -10.47 31.37
C ALA A 50 20.39 -11.12 30.52
N LEU A 51 20.52 -10.71 29.25
CA LEU A 51 21.55 -11.20 28.34
C LEU A 51 22.83 -10.38 28.51
N ARG A 52 23.66 -10.71 29.52
CA ARG A 52 24.92 -9.98 29.80
C ARG A 52 26.16 -10.71 29.31
N LYS A 53 27.17 -9.93 28.91
CA LYS A 53 28.49 -10.41 28.46
C LYS A 53 29.21 -11.31 29.48
N SER A 54 29.03 -11.03 30.77
CA SER A 54 29.63 -11.84 31.84
C SER A 54 29.04 -13.24 31.96
N ARG A 55 27.77 -13.44 31.59
CA ARG A 55 27.09 -14.74 31.70
C ARG A 55 27.08 -15.51 30.38
N PHE A 56 26.96 -14.81 29.25
CA PHE A 56 26.82 -15.44 27.92
C PHE A 56 27.78 -14.80 26.88
N PRO A 57 29.10 -14.88 27.09
CA PRO A 57 30.07 -14.21 26.22
C PRO A 57 30.08 -14.77 24.78
N SER A 58 29.92 -16.08 24.62
CA SER A 58 29.89 -16.76 23.32
C SER A 58 28.69 -16.34 22.48
N LEU A 59 27.49 -16.39 23.05
CA LEU A 59 26.24 -16.02 22.37
C LEU A 59 26.22 -14.54 21.97
N ILE A 60 26.73 -13.65 22.82
CA ILE A 60 26.78 -12.23 22.47
C ILE A 60 27.75 -11.97 21.31
N ARG A 61 28.90 -12.66 21.27
CA ARG A 61 29.82 -12.57 20.12
C ARG A 61 29.16 -13.04 18.84
N GLU A 62 28.39 -14.13 18.89
CA GLU A 62 27.65 -14.64 17.73
C GLU A 62 26.59 -13.63 17.23
N ILE A 63 25.81 -13.05 18.15
CA ILE A 63 24.83 -12.01 17.83
C ILE A 63 25.52 -10.79 17.18
N GLN A 64 26.67 -10.37 17.72
CA GLN A 64 27.43 -9.25 17.18
C GLN A 64 27.97 -9.54 15.77
N ALA A 65 28.56 -10.72 15.56
CA ALA A 65 29.03 -11.13 14.24
C ALA A 65 27.88 -11.19 13.21
N TYR A 66 26.71 -11.70 13.61
CA TYR A 66 25.53 -11.70 12.76
C TYR A 66 25.07 -10.28 12.40
N ILE A 67 25.07 -9.36 13.37
CA ILE A 67 24.72 -7.95 13.14
C ILE A 67 25.71 -7.33 12.16
N GLU A 68 27.02 -7.52 12.34
CA GLU A 68 28.05 -6.96 11.47
C GLU A 68 27.91 -7.42 10.01
N ILE A 69 27.67 -8.72 9.79
CA ILE A 69 27.45 -9.29 8.45
C ILE A 69 26.16 -8.72 7.82
N ASN A 70 25.05 -8.73 8.56
CA ASN A 70 23.76 -8.30 8.01
C ASN A 70 23.56 -6.77 7.95
N MET A 71 24.39 -5.98 8.65
CA MET A 71 24.37 -4.52 8.53
C MET A 71 24.99 -4.04 7.22
N GLN A 72 25.88 -4.81 6.60
CA GLN A 72 26.44 -4.47 5.28
C GLN A 72 25.38 -4.54 4.17
N ASP A 73 24.41 -5.45 4.29
CA ASP A 73 23.34 -5.65 3.30
C ASP A 73 22.14 -4.71 3.47
N ARG A 74 22.08 -3.89 4.53
CA ARG A 74 20.96 -2.96 4.72
C ARG A 74 21.18 -1.66 3.93
N PRO A 75 20.26 -1.29 3.03
CA PRO A 75 20.30 0.04 2.44
C PRO A 75 20.17 1.08 3.57
N SER A 76 21.08 2.05 3.57
CA SER A 76 21.09 3.15 4.54
C SER A 76 19.68 3.75 4.69
N LYS A 77 19.24 4.02 5.92
CA LYS A 77 17.95 4.69 6.21
C LYS A 77 17.71 5.93 5.33
N ARG A 78 18.79 6.63 4.95
CA ARG A 78 18.76 7.78 4.03
C ARG A 78 18.35 7.40 2.60
N LYS A 79 18.84 6.28 2.07
CA LYS A 79 18.46 5.78 0.73
C LYS A 79 16.99 5.36 0.71
N GLU A 80 16.52 4.72 1.76
CA GLU A 80 15.11 4.33 1.88
C GLU A 80 14.17 5.55 1.97
N LEU A 81 14.53 6.56 2.77
CA LEU A 81 13.78 7.81 2.83
C LEU A 81 13.73 8.55 1.48
N LEU A 82 14.84 8.56 0.73
CA LEU A 82 14.88 9.14 -0.61
C LEU A 82 14.00 8.37 -1.60
N ARG A 83 14.03 7.03 -1.56
CA ARG A 83 13.17 6.18 -2.37
C ARG A 83 11.69 6.43 -2.08
N GLN A 84 11.32 6.48 -0.80
CA GLN A 84 9.94 6.76 -0.39
C GLN A 84 9.48 8.16 -0.83
N ARG A 85 10.36 9.17 -0.74
CA ARG A 85 10.07 10.50 -1.26
C ARG A 85 9.85 10.49 -2.78
N GLY A 86 10.70 9.78 -3.53
CA GLY A 86 10.54 9.62 -4.98
C GLY A 86 9.22 8.96 -5.36
N LEU A 87 8.87 7.87 -4.68
CA LEU A 87 7.59 7.18 -4.89
C LEU A 87 6.39 8.08 -4.58
N ARG A 88 6.44 8.86 -3.49
CA ARG A 88 5.36 9.80 -3.15
C ARG A 88 5.22 10.91 -4.20
N ALA A 89 6.33 11.44 -4.71
CA ALA A 89 6.30 12.45 -5.75
C ALA A 89 5.70 11.92 -7.06
N ASP A 90 6.08 10.70 -7.45
CA ASP A 90 5.54 10.02 -8.63
C ASP A 90 4.04 9.75 -8.51
N MET A 91 3.59 9.23 -7.36
CA MET A 91 2.16 9.03 -7.08
C MET A 91 1.37 10.34 -7.13
N LYS A 92 1.93 11.44 -6.60
CA LYS A 92 1.30 12.76 -6.65
C LYS A 92 1.16 13.24 -8.10
N LYS A 93 2.20 13.09 -8.90
CA LYS A 93 2.16 13.46 -10.32
C LYS A 93 1.10 12.67 -11.08
N ARG A 94 1.03 11.35 -10.86
CA ARG A 94 0.01 10.51 -11.49
C ARG A 94 -1.42 10.90 -11.08
N LEU A 95 -1.61 11.31 -9.82
CA LEU A 95 -2.91 11.81 -9.35
C LEU A 95 -3.30 13.11 -10.08
N GLU A 96 -2.36 14.05 -10.22
CA GLU A 96 -2.58 15.30 -10.96
C GLU A 96 -2.93 15.02 -12.44
N GLU A 97 -2.24 14.08 -13.08
CA GLU A 97 -2.54 13.65 -14.45
C GLU A 97 -3.95 13.04 -14.57
N VAL A 98 -4.34 12.18 -13.62
CA VAL A 98 -5.69 11.57 -13.61
C VAL A 98 -6.77 12.62 -13.39
N ILE A 99 -6.54 13.61 -12.51
CA ILE A 99 -7.48 14.72 -12.29
C ILE A 99 -7.65 15.53 -13.59
N ALA A 100 -6.56 15.88 -14.27
CA ALA A 100 -6.61 16.60 -15.53
C ALA A 100 -7.38 15.81 -16.62
N GLN A 101 -7.12 14.51 -16.74
CA GLN A 101 -7.84 13.65 -17.68
C GLN A 101 -9.35 13.59 -17.38
N ARG A 102 -9.72 13.46 -16.10
CA ARG A 102 -11.12 13.49 -15.67
C ARG A 102 -11.79 14.81 -16.03
N ASP A 103 -11.14 15.93 -15.78
CA ASP A 103 -11.72 17.25 -16.02
C ASP A 103 -11.93 17.51 -17.52
N VAL A 104 -11.02 17.04 -18.36
CA VAL A 104 -11.20 17.05 -19.83
C VAL A 104 -12.38 16.17 -20.24
N ALA A 105 -12.46 14.94 -19.74
CA ALA A 105 -13.54 14.00 -20.06
C ALA A 105 -14.91 14.54 -19.62
N HIS A 106 -15.01 15.14 -18.43
CA HIS A 106 -16.22 15.78 -17.96
C HIS A 106 -16.62 16.98 -18.83
N SER A 107 -15.65 17.80 -19.24
CA SER A 107 -15.92 18.94 -20.13
C SER A 107 -16.49 18.46 -21.48
N GLN A 108 -15.92 17.39 -22.04
CA GLN A 108 -16.42 16.77 -23.26
C GLN A 108 -17.82 16.16 -23.07
N LEU A 109 -18.07 15.50 -21.95
CA LEU A 109 -19.37 14.92 -21.62
C LEU A 109 -20.46 16.00 -21.52
N ILE A 110 -20.19 17.09 -20.82
CA ILE A 110 -21.12 18.22 -20.70
C ILE A 110 -21.42 18.84 -22.07
N SER A 111 -20.38 19.01 -22.91
CA SER A 111 -20.56 19.49 -24.28
C SER A 111 -21.43 18.56 -25.12
N ALA A 112 -21.21 17.24 -25.02
CA ALA A 112 -22.02 16.24 -25.72
C ALA A 112 -23.48 16.24 -25.22
N GLN A 113 -23.70 16.31 -23.91
CA GLN A 113 -25.04 16.41 -23.31
C GLN A 113 -25.79 17.64 -23.81
N ARG A 114 -25.11 18.80 -23.86
CA ARG A 114 -25.69 20.02 -24.43
C ARG A 114 -26.10 19.81 -25.88
N ARG A 115 -25.23 19.21 -26.70
CA ARG A 115 -25.54 18.97 -28.12
C ARG A 115 -26.71 18.01 -28.31
N VAL A 116 -26.83 16.99 -27.46
CA VAL A 116 -27.99 16.09 -27.46
C VAL A 116 -29.27 16.86 -27.20
N ILE A 117 -29.28 17.75 -26.19
CA ILE A 117 -30.46 18.58 -25.87
C ILE A 117 -30.83 19.46 -27.07
N GLU A 118 -29.86 20.17 -27.66
CA GLU A 118 -30.08 21.01 -28.84
C GLU A 118 -30.69 20.21 -30.00
N LEU A 119 -30.09 19.06 -30.34
CA LEU A 119 -30.59 18.18 -31.39
C LEU A 119 -31.98 17.61 -31.10
N THR A 120 -32.30 17.32 -29.83
CA THR A 120 -33.64 16.86 -29.48
C THR A 120 -34.70 17.94 -29.69
N PHE A 121 -34.40 19.21 -29.38
CA PHE A 121 -35.29 20.33 -29.65
C PHE A 121 -35.44 20.58 -31.15
N GLU A 122 -34.34 20.57 -31.90
CA GLU A 122 -34.35 20.71 -33.37
C GLU A 122 -35.21 19.60 -34.01
N LEU A 123 -35.01 18.34 -33.60
CA LEU A 123 -35.81 17.21 -34.09
C LEU A 123 -37.29 17.34 -33.75
N GLN A 124 -37.64 17.82 -32.55
CA GLN A 124 -39.03 18.04 -32.18
C GLN A 124 -39.67 19.12 -33.06
N SER A 125 -38.98 20.25 -33.25
CA SER A 125 -39.46 21.35 -34.10
C SER A 125 -39.70 20.89 -35.55
N VAL A 126 -38.76 20.15 -36.12
CA VAL A 126 -38.90 19.59 -37.48
C VAL A 126 -40.07 18.62 -37.57
N LYS A 127 -40.27 17.75 -36.56
CA LYS A 127 -41.42 16.83 -36.52
C LYS A 127 -42.75 17.58 -36.46
N GLU A 128 -42.83 18.65 -35.68
CA GLU A 128 -44.04 19.49 -35.59
C GLU A 128 -44.33 20.19 -36.92
N GLN A 129 -43.32 20.78 -37.56
CA GLN A 129 -43.46 21.38 -38.89
C GLN A 129 -43.95 20.36 -39.91
N LEU A 130 -43.36 19.15 -39.93
CA LEU A 130 -43.73 18.10 -40.87
C LEU A 130 -45.17 17.61 -40.65
N LYS A 131 -45.60 17.46 -39.39
CA LYS A 131 -46.99 17.16 -39.03
C LYS A 131 -47.95 18.25 -39.53
N ASN A 132 -47.59 19.52 -39.35
CA ASN A 132 -48.38 20.64 -39.85
C ASN A 132 -48.49 20.59 -41.38
N PHE A 133 -47.38 20.40 -42.12
CA PHE A 133 -47.41 20.27 -43.58
C PHE A 133 -48.27 19.10 -44.06
N GLN A 134 -48.18 17.94 -43.40
CA GLN A 134 -49.02 16.79 -43.72
C GLN A 134 -50.51 17.10 -43.50
N SER A 135 -50.86 17.76 -42.39
CA SER A 135 -52.25 18.13 -42.10
C SER A 135 -52.84 19.13 -43.11
N VAL A 136 -52.05 20.11 -43.57
CA VAL A 136 -52.48 21.07 -44.61
C VAL A 136 -52.64 20.38 -45.96
N SER A 137 -51.75 19.44 -46.30
CA SER A 137 -51.82 18.70 -47.56
C SER A 137 -53.06 17.79 -47.63
N THR A 138 -53.44 17.16 -46.52
CA THR A 138 -54.66 16.34 -46.44
C THR A 138 -55.95 17.15 -46.56
N LEU A 139 -55.97 18.38 -46.05
CA LEU A 139 -57.13 19.28 -46.18
C LEU A 139 -57.34 19.74 -47.63
N LYS A 140 -56.26 20.03 -48.36
CA LYS A 140 -56.32 20.43 -49.79
C LYS A 140 -56.75 19.32 -50.76
N LEU A 141 -56.81 18.07 -50.31
CA LEU A 141 -57.25 16.92 -51.12
C LEU A 141 -58.73 16.58 -50.91
N GLN A 142 -59.42 17.28 -49.99
CA GLN A 142 -60.84 17.05 -49.66
C GLN A 142 -61.78 18.16 -50.19
N ASP A 143 -61.23 19.25 -50.71
CA ASP A 143 -61.93 20.31 -51.46
C ASP A 143 -61.79 20.08 -52.98
#